data_AF-A0A2U2ZSQ3-F1
#
_entry.id   AF-A0A2U2ZSQ3-F1
#
_cell.length_a   1.000
_cell.length_b   1.000
_cell.length_c   1.000
_cell.angle_alpha   90.00
_cell.angle_beta   90.00
_cell.angle_gamma   90.00
#
_symmetry.space_group_name_H-M   'P 1'
#
loop_
_entity.id
_entity.type
_entity.pdbx_description
1 polymer ?
#
loop_
_entity_poly.entity_id
_entity_poly.type
_entity_poly.pdbx_seq_one_letter_code
_entity_poly.pdbx_strand_id
1 'polypeptide(L)'
;MTEHDPDTASSPTVSRAGDRIHLVHHGARPPHWLTELAGRLSPARPGEALVVVGAPLHEDGAEALCEWLAPSLDSIRDAQVRLLTLVMSAGAHESGGHPSAAALICERWGLDVLAAAGTALVTADGTLFSPDLPGASGGWWHFSPGAEARRVSSHLPLPDWEMAVRRLGRQTVAGHVVEPVPSGLAVRPAGPAPVTAHTRPHTIPPERDRPQLILASPQVPAAVLAVVMAALPEPVRAALRLLSLDGQPLLRLGEELADLLDSDVHVAVGAPVAPVGSTPDGASAGGAAVELWLTDSRGRPSWRPFARTVVCSPASAEGAEGAEGAESVRSPRVTEWQVPADCMHFTDCTDHTDHTDCADCADCADCADCKAVVTPAGLWLGPRDAEPPLLALLRPPVAEAVAVDLGVPGRPLADCLWPALDTLLGRLEPNVLERVVVHACGDLGTRDRERLLEFSARHRFSMAS
;
A
#
# COMPACT_ATOMS: atom_id res chain seq x y z
N MET A 1 -27.50 -40.80 17.22
CA MET A 1 -26.68 -40.02 18.16
C MET A 1 -25.25 -40.32 17.80
N THR A 2 -24.77 -39.66 16.74
CA THR A 2 -23.43 -39.78 16.22
C THR A 2 -22.54 -38.90 17.08
N GLU A 3 -21.67 -39.52 17.87
CA GLU A 3 -20.55 -38.86 18.54
C GLU A 3 -19.77 -38.05 17.50
N HIS A 4 -19.74 -36.75 17.70
CA HIS A 4 -18.84 -35.85 17.02
C HIS A 4 -17.51 -35.97 17.78
N ASP A 5 -16.55 -36.64 17.17
CA ASP A 5 -15.17 -36.73 17.64
C ASP A 5 -14.58 -35.32 17.66
N PRO A 6 -14.22 -34.74 18.82
CA PRO A 6 -13.57 -33.44 18.87
C PRO A 6 -12.14 -33.62 18.36
N ASP A 7 -11.88 -33.09 17.16
CA ASP A 7 -10.59 -32.76 16.57
C ASP A 7 -9.36 -33.28 17.35
N THR A 8 -8.80 -34.40 16.89
CA THR A 8 -7.39 -34.71 17.17
C THR A 8 -6.55 -33.66 16.46
N ALA A 9 -6.28 -32.54 17.14
CA ALA A 9 -5.39 -31.49 16.67
C ALA A 9 -4.02 -32.13 16.38
N SER A 10 -3.73 -32.32 15.09
CA SER A 10 -2.47 -32.90 14.60
C SER A 10 -1.31 -32.11 15.20
N SER A 11 -0.31 -32.79 15.79
CA SER A 11 0.87 -32.11 16.34
C SER A 11 1.51 -31.19 15.28
N PRO A 12 1.88 -29.96 15.64
CA PRO A 12 2.49 -29.05 14.68
C PRO A 12 3.83 -29.59 14.20
N THR A 13 4.14 -29.26 12.96
CA THR A 13 5.32 -29.69 12.21
C THR A 13 6.16 -28.45 11.90
N VAL A 14 7.49 -28.62 11.92
CA VAL A 14 8.43 -27.58 11.51
C VAL A 14 9.04 -27.95 10.16
N SER A 15 8.86 -27.09 9.16
CA SER A 15 9.47 -27.24 7.83
C SER A 15 10.41 -26.07 7.52
N ARG A 16 11.23 -26.21 6.48
CA ARG A 16 12.13 -25.16 5.99
C ARG A 16 11.60 -24.61 4.67
N ALA A 17 11.52 -23.30 4.56
CA ALA A 17 11.16 -22.59 3.31
C ALA A 17 12.39 -22.01 2.58
N GLY A 18 13.56 -21.99 3.23
CA GLY A 18 14.82 -21.51 2.70
C GLY A 18 15.98 -21.86 3.64
N ASP A 19 17.18 -21.37 3.34
CA ASP A 19 18.41 -21.74 4.07
C ASP A 19 18.33 -21.38 5.58
N ARG A 20 17.48 -20.42 5.96
CA ARG A 20 17.31 -19.94 7.35
C ARG A 20 15.90 -19.45 7.69
N ILE A 21 14.90 -19.94 6.98
CA ILE A 21 13.49 -19.61 7.23
C ILE A 21 12.78 -20.91 7.62
N HIS A 22 12.32 -20.95 8.86
CA HIS A 22 11.61 -22.09 9.45
C HIS A 22 10.13 -21.75 9.59
N LEU A 23 9.26 -22.68 9.20
CA LEU A 23 7.81 -22.53 9.25
C LEU A 23 7.22 -23.52 10.25
N VAL A 24 6.41 -23.02 11.18
CA VAL A 24 5.62 -23.85 12.11
C VAL A 24 4.19 -23.91 11.61
N HIS A 25 3.69 -25.10 11.30
CA HIS A 25 2.35 -25.30 10.75
C HIS A 25 1.77 -26.66 11.17
N HIS A 26 0.46 -26.87 11.02
CA HIS A 26 -0.14 -28.20 11.17
C HIS A 26 -0.11 -28.98 9.84
N GLY A 27 -0.11 -30.31 9.93
CA GLY A 27 -0.13 -31.20 8.77
C GLY A 27 1.22 -31.40 8.09
N ALA A 28 1.25 -32.27 7.08
CA ALA A 28 2.48 -32.73 6.43
C ALA A 28 3.17 -31.68 5.53
N ARG A 29 2.47 -30.61 5.14
CA ARG A 29 3.00 -29.54 4.28
C ARG A 29 2.51 -28.18 4.77
N PRO A 30 3.33 -27.11 4.64
CA PRO A 30 2.89 -25.78 4.99
C PRO A 30 1.75 -25.34 4.06
N PRO A 31 0.74 -24.60 4.59
CA PRO A 31 -0.31 -24.05 3.76
C PRO A 31 0.26 -22.99 2.80
N HIS A 32 -0.42 -22.78 1.67
CA HIS A 32 0.02 -21.88 0.59
C HIS A 32 0.32 -20.47 1.10
N TRP A 33 -0.60 -19.88 1.88
CA TRP A 33 -0.46 -18.53 2.42
C TRP A 33 0.79 -18.35 3.28
N LEU A 34 1.19 -19.38 4.04
CA LEU A 34 2.38 -19.34 4.90
C LEU A 34 3.65 -19.39 4.06
N THR A 35 3.61 -20.15 2.96
CA THR A 35 4.70 -20.22 1.99
C THR A 35 4.85 -18.90 1.22
N GLU A 36 3.74 -18.28 0.82
CA GLU A 36 3.75 -16.94 0.19
C GLU A 36 4.29 -15.88 1.14
N LEU A 37 3.87 -15.90 2.41
CA LEU A 37 4.36 -14.98 3.43
C LEU A 37 5.86 -15.17 3.65
N ALA A 38 6.33 -16.42 3.76
CA ALA A 38 7.74 -16.74 3.88
C ALA A 38 8.55 -16.28 2.66
N GLY A 39 7.98 -16.35 1.46
CA GLY A 39 8.62 -15.88 0.22
C GLY A 39 8.87 -14.37 0.16
N ARG A 40 8.16 -13.58 0.98
CA ARG A 40 8.39 -12.13 1.12
C ARG A 40 9.49 -11.79 2.13
N LEU A 41 9.83 -12.74 2.99
CA LEU A 41 10.78 -12.55 4.06
C LEU A 41 12.18 -12.94 3.61
N SER A 42 13.18 -12.26 4.16
CA SER A 42 14.58 -12.61 3.98
C SER A 42 15.36 -12.21 5.23
N PRO A 43 16.29 -13.06 5.72
CA PRO A 43 17.24 -12.63 6.75
C PRO A 43 17.97 -11.38 6.28
N ALA A 44 17.96 -10.31 7.08
CA ALA A 44 18.62 -9.07 6.70
C ALA A 44 20.15 -9.22 6.73
N ARG A 45 20.66 -10.18 7.52
CA ARG A 45 22.09 -10.45 7.67
C ARG A 45 22.45 -11.93 7.60
N PRO A 46 23.70 -12.27 7.23
CA PRO A 46 24.23 -13.64 7.27
C PRO A 46 24.34 -14.25 8.68
N GLY A 47 23.98 -13.55 9.75
CA GLY A 47 23.94 -14.07 11.12
C GLY A 47 22.53 -14.20 11.68
N GLU A 48 21.50 -14.11 10.83
CA GLU A 48 20.09 -14.09 11.20
C GLU A 48 19.34 -15.32 10.69
N ALA A 49 18.36 -15.77 11.47
CA ALA A 49 17.37 -16.77 11.08
C ALA A 49 15.95 -16.27 11.41
N LEU A 50 14.96 -16.76 10.66
CA LEU A 50 13.55 -16.43 10.85
C LEU A 50 12.75 -17.68 11.19
N VAL A 51 11.83 -17.54 12.14
CA VAL A 51 10.81 -18.54 12.45
C VAL A 51 9.45 -17.87 12.25
N VAL A 52 8.63 -18.41 11.35
CA VAL A 52 7.27 -17.93 11.10
C VAL A 52 6.28 -18.95 11.66
N VAL A 53 5.44 -18.52 12.59
CA VAL A 53 4.46 -19.38 13.25
C VAL A 53 3.09 -19.18 12.61
N GLY A 54 2.66 -20.17 11.82
CA GLY A 54 1.36 -20.16 11.15
C GLY A 54 0.30 -21.06 11.80
N ALA A 55 0.64 -21.76 12.88
CA ALA A 55 -0.27 -22.57 13.68
C ALA A 55 -0.77 -21.80 14.92
N PRO A 56 -2.01 -22.01 15.39
CA PRO A 56 -2.47 -21.46 16.66
C PRO A 56 -1.63 -22.01 17.81
N LEU A 57 -1.34 -21.15 18.78
CA LEU A 57 -0.82 -21.53 20.09
C LEU A 57 -1.85 -21.19 21.15
N HIS A 58 -2.12 -22.13 22.06
CA HIS A 58 -2.90 -21.85 23.26
C HIS A 58 -2.10 -20.98 24.23
N GLU A 59 -2.75 -20.42 25.26
CA GLU A 59 -2.14 -19.47 26.20
C GLU A 59 -0.88 -20.03 26.93
N ASP A 60 -0.79 -21.36 27.10
CA ASP A 60 0.38 -22.06 27.67
C ASP A 60 1.33 -22.64 26.59
N GLY A 61 1.15 -22.26 25.33
CA GLY A 61 1.80 -22.87 24.17
C GLY A 61 3.27 -22.49 23.96
N ALA A 62 3.84 -21.61 24.79
CA ALA A 62 5.22 -21.12 24.63
C ALA A 62 6.27 -22.22 24.86
N GLU A 63 6.11 -23.04 25.90
CA GLU A 63 6.99 -24.19 26.17
C GLU A 63 6.85 -25.27 25.09
N ALA A 64 5.61 -25.60 24.70
CA ALA A 64 5.35 -26.56 23.63
C ALA A 64 5.98 -26.11 22.30
N LEU A 65 5.89 -24.81 21.97
CA LEU A 65 6.58 -24.23 20.82
C LEU A 65 8.09 -24.41 20.91
N CYS A 66 8.68 -24.16 22.09
CA CYS A 66 10.12 -24.36 22.30
C CYS A 66 10.53 -25.82 22.08
N GLU A 67 9.73 -26.78 22.57
CA GLU A 67 9.97 -28.21 22.34
C GLU A 67 9.91 -28.58 20.85
N TRP A 68 8.91 -28.07 20.12
CA TRP A 68 8.78 -28.31 18.69
C TRP A 68 9.90 -27.68 17.87
N LEU A 69 10.35 -26.48 18.27
CA LEU A 69 11.44 -25.77 17.62
C LEU A 69 12.82 -26.30 18.00
N ALA A 70 12.97 -27.08 19.07
CA ALA A 70 14.27 -27.48 19.62
C ALA A 70 15.25 -28.03 18.57
N PRO A 71 14.89 -28.97 17.68
CA PRO A 71 15.81 -29.47 16.65
C PRO A 71 16.23 -28.38 15.65
N SER A 72 15.33 -27.44 15.33
CA SER A 72 15.64 -26.32 14.46
C SER A 72 16.54 -25.30 15.15
N LEU A 73 16.28 -24.99 16.43
CA LEU A 73 17.06 -24.05 17.23
C LEU A 73 18.47 -24.58 17.50
N ASP A 74 18.63 -25.89 17.74
CA ASP A 74 19.95 -26.51 17.84
C ASP A 74 20.72 -26.38 16.52
N SER A 75 20.08 -26.67 15.38
CA SER A 75 20.69 -26.47 14.06
C SER A 75 21.05 -25.00 13.77
N ILE A 76 20.22 -24.05 14.21
CA ILE A 76 20.46 -22.61 14.07
C ILE A 76 21.68 -22.18 14.91
N ARG A 77 21.77 -22.66 16.15
CA ARG A 77 22.92 -22.42 17.04
C ARG A 77 24.20 -23.01 16.47
N ASP A 78 24.16 -24.24 15.97
CA ASP A 78 25.30 -24.92 15.38
C ASP A 78 25.81 -24.17 14.13
N ALA A 79 24.90 -23.56 13.38
CA ALA A 79 25.21 -22.67 12.25
C ALA A 79 25.73 -21.27 12.67
N GLN A 80 25.96 -21.02 13.96
CA GLN A 80 26.48 -19.77 14.52
C GLN A 80 25.59 -18.54 14.24
N VAL A 81 24.28 -18.75 14.09
CA VAL A 81 23.30 -17.65 14.04
C VAL A 81 23.31 -16.93 15.40
N ARG A 82 23.29 -15.60 15.36
CA ARG A 82 23.31 -14.75 16.57
C ARG A 82 21.94 -14.21 16.93
N LEU A 83 21.11 -13.97 15.91
CA LEU A 83 19.82 -13.32 16.05
C LEU A 83 18.72 -14.15 15.38
N LEU A 84 17.68 -14.46 16.15
CA LEU A 84 16.47 -15.13 15.69
C LEU A 84 15.32 -14.11 15.64
N THR A 85 14.64 -13.99 14.50
CA THR A 85 13.38 -13.23 14.43
C THR A 85 12.20 -14.19 14.45
N LEU A 86 11.44 -14.14 15.53
CA LEU A 86 10.22 -14.91 15.75
C LEU A 86 9.01 -14.09 15.26
N VAL A 87 8.55 -14.43 14.05
CA VAL A 87 7.34 -13.86 13.45
C VAL A 87 6.13 -14.60 14.00
N MET A 88 5.68 -14.13 15.16
CA MET A 88 4.58 -14.69 15.93
C MET A 88 3.87 -13.60 16.74
N SER A 89 2.55 -13.55 16.63
CA SER A 89 1.71 -12.66 17.43
C SER A 89 1.83 -13.01 18.90
N ALA A 90 1.96 -12.00 19.75
CA ALA A 90 2.20 -12.17 21.19
C ALA A 90 3.47 -12.98 21.54
N GLY A 91 4.44 -13.13 20.62
CA GLY A 91 5.69 -13.85 20.90
C GLY A 91 6.57 -13.21 21.96
N ALA A 92 6.43 -11.90 22.19
CA ALA A 92 7.06 -11.16 23.28
C ALA A 92 6.10 -10.90 24.47
N HIS A 93 4.87 -11.43 24.42
CA HIS A 93 3.89 -11.21 25.48
C HIS A 93 4.15 -12.13 26.67
N GLU A 94 4.28 -11.56 27.86
CA GLU A 94 4.32 -12.28 29.13
C GLU A 94 2.91 -12.33 29.72
N SER A 95 2.44 -13.52 30.10
CA SER A 95 1.10 -13.71 30.66
C SER A 95 1.18 -14.49 31.97
N GLY A 96 0.43 -14.06 32.99
CA GLY A 96 0.26 -14.82 34.24
C GLY A 96 1.57 -15.16 34.97
N GLY A 97 2.63 -14.34 34.83
CA GLY A 97 3.95 -14.60 35.41
C GLY A 97 4.79 -15.66 34.67
N HIS A 98 4.34 -16.12 33.50
CA HIS A 98 5.07 -17.03 32.63
C HIS A 98 5.90 -16.23 31.62
N PRO A 99 7.16 -16.63 31.37
CA PRO A 99 8.00 -15.97 30.38
C PRO A 99 7.40 -16.10 28.98
N SER A 100 7.62 -15.09 28.14
CA SER A 100 7.24 -15.13 26.73
C SER A 100 8.02 -16.21 25.97
N ALA A 101 7.49 -16.67 24.83
CA ALA A 101 8.20 -17.63 23.97
C ALA A 101 9.58 -17.11 23.53
N ALA A 102 9.68 -15.80 23.26
CA ALA A 102 10.94 -15.17 22.93
C ALA A 102 11.94 -15.23 24.09
N ALA A 103 11.49 -14.95 25.32
CA ALA A 103 12.34 -15.04 26.51
C ALA A 103 12.81 -16.48 26.76
N LEU A 104 11.92 -17.48 26.64
CA LEU A 104 12.27 -18.89 26.78
C LEU A 104 13.33 -19.33 25.76
N ILE A 105 13.14 -18.99 24.48
CA ILE A 105 14.09 -19.34 23.42
C ILE A 105 15.45 -18.65 23.66
N CYS A 106 15.40 -17.36 24.00
CA CYS A 106 16.59 -16.55 24.29
C CYS A 106 17.45 -17.17 25.39
N GLU A 107 16.85 -17.45 26.55
CA GLU A 107 17.58 -17.99 27.71
C GLU A 107 18.06 -19.43 27.48
N ARG A 108 17.23 -20.28 26.88
CA ARG A 108 17.54 -21.72 26.76
C ARG A 108 18.54 -22.04 25.66
N TRP A 109 18.57 -21.28 24.57
CA TRP A 109 19.52 -21.48 23.46
C TRP A 109 20.65 -20.45 23.42
N GLY A 110 20.61 -19.40 24.24
CA GLY A 110 21.64 -18.37 24.28
C GLY A 110 21.69 -17.52 23.00
N LEU A 111 20.53 -17.28 22.37
CA LEU A 111 20.38 -16.52 21.13
C LEU A 111 19.75 -15.16 21.45
N ASP A 112 20.11 -14.12 20.70
CA ASP A 112 19.28 -12.90 20.69
C ASP A 112 17.97 -13.21 19.94
N VAL A 113 16.83 -12.73 20.45
CA VAL A 113 15.51 -12.97 19.86
C VAL A 113 14.77 -11.66 19.63
N LEU A 114 14.24 -11.46 18.42
CA LEU A 114 13.27 -10.43 18.09
C LEU A 114 11.87 -11.03 17.99
N ALA A 115 10.90 -10.49 18.71
CA ALA A 115 9.52 -10.95 18.66
C ALA A 115 8.51 -9.81 18.81
N ALA A 116 7.31 -10.01 18.26
CA ALA A 116 6.22 -9.05 18.38
C ALA A 116 5.48 -9.21 19.73
N ALA A 117 5.19 -8.11 20.41
CA ALA A 117 4.34 -8.14 21.62
C ALA A 117 2.85 -8.19 21.28
N GLY A 118 2.46 -7.60 20.15
CA GLY A 118 1.09 -7.62 19.64
C GLY A 118 0.95 -8.54 18.42
N THR A 119 0.05 -8.18 17.51
CA THR A 119 -0.10 -8.88 16.23
C THR A 119 1.20 -8.79 15.41
N ALA A 120 1.63 -9.92 14.83
CA ALA A 120 2.76 -9.98 13.91
C ALA A 120 2.25 -10.00 12.46
N LEU A 121 2.55 -8.94 11.71
CA LEU A 121 2.16 -8.77 10.32
C LEU A 121 3.38 -8.70 9.42
N VAL A 122 3.24 -9.20 8.19
CA VAL A 122 4.27 -9.10 7.14
C VAL A 122 3.69 -8.36 5.94
N THR A 123 4.30 -7.25 5.57
CA THR A 123 3.88 -6.44 4.43
C THR A 123 4.27 -7.07 3.09
N ALA A 124 3.77 -6.52 1.98
CA ALA A 124 4.11 -6.99 0.63
C ALA A 124 5.61 -6.85 0.31
N ASP A 125 6.29 -5.84 0.83
CA ASP A 125 7.74 -5.60 0.70
C ASP A 125 8.59 -6.38 1.72
N GLY A 126 7.97 -7.25 2.53
CA GLY A 126 8.67 -8.08 3.51
C GLY A 126 8.98 -7.37 4.84
N THR A 127 8.51 -6.15 5.04
CA THR A 127 8.61 -5.42 6.31
C THR A 127 7.73 -6.10 7.37
N LEU A 128 8.33 -6.35 8.53
CA LEU A 128 7.65 -6.86 9.70
C LEU A 128 6.98 -5.70 10.44
N PHE A 129 5.70 -5.84 10.78
CA PHE A 129 4.92 -4.77 11.40
C PHE A 129 4.10 -5.32 12.57
N SER A 130 4.15 -4.61 13.70
CA SER A 130 3.31 -4.88 14.86
C SER A 130 2.72 -3.57 15.37
N PRO A 131 1.42 -3.31 15.11
CA PRO A 131 0.74 -2.09 15.52
C PRO A 131 0.85 -1.86 17.02
N ASP A 132 1.19 -0.63 17.42
CA ASP A 132 1.24 -0.22 18.82
C ASP A 132 -0.01 0.59 19.15
N LEU A 133 -1.01 -0.10 19.71
CA LEU A 133 -2.35 0.45 19.94
C LEU A 133 -2.52 0.85 21.41
N PRO A 134 -3.27 1.93 21.70
CA PRO A 134 -3.63 2.26 23.07
C PRO A 134 -4.31 1.07 23.77
N GLY A 135 -3.72 0.61 24.88
CA GLY A 135 -4.25 -0.49 25.68
C GLY A 135 -3.84 -1.90 25.23
N ALA A 136 -3.04 -2.03 24.18
CA ALA A 136 -2.45 -3.32 23.77
C ALA A 136 -0.96 -3.14 23.46
N SER A 137 -0.10 -3.87 24.16
CA SER A 137 1.35 -3.81 23.95
C SER A 137 1.70 -4.25 22.53
N GLY A 138 2.13 -3.32 21.68
CA GLY A 138 2.56 -3.61 20.32
C GLY A 138 4.06 -3.49 20.11
N GLY A 139 4.45 -3.59 18.84
CA GLY A 139 5.83 -3.46 18.40
C GLY A 139 6.70 -4.69 18.63
N TRP A 140 7.92 -4.57 18.14
CA TRP A 140 8.99 -5.57 18.18
C TRP A 140 9.92 -5.31 19.35
N TRP A 141 10.28 -6.41 20.03
CA TRP A 141 11.07 -6.42 21.25
C TRP A 141 12.29 -7.31 21.04
N HIS A 142 13.42 -6.87 21.60
CA HIS A 142 14.69 -7.56 21.58
C HIS A 142 14.98 -8.18 22.94
N PHE A 143 15.25 -9.48 22.94
CA PHE A 143 15.63 -10.27 24.08
C PHE A 143 17.08 -10.69 23.88
N SER A 144 17.89 -10.49 24.92
CA SER A 144 19.28 -10.94 24.97
C SER A 144 19.50 -11.73 26.26
N PRO A 145 20.31 -12.81 26.23
CA PRO A 145 20.47 -13.67 27.40
C PRO A 145 20.94 -12.90 28.64
N GLY A 146 20.20 -13.02 29.74
CA GLY A 146 20.49 -12.36 31.02
C GLY A 146 20.26 -10.85 31.04
N ALA A 147 19.62 -10.27 30.02
CA ALA A 147 19.29 -8.84 29.96
C ALA A 147 17.77 -8.61 29.93
N GLU A 148 17.33 -7.43 30.37
CA GLU A 148 15.93 -7.04 30.26
C GLU A 148 15.52 -6.84 28.79
N ALA A 149 14.31 -7.29 28.46
CA ALA A 149 13.73 -7.14 27.14
C ALA A 149 13.59 -5.66 26.77
N ARG A 150 14.05 -5.28 25.58
CA ARG A 150 14.05 -3.89 25.12
C ARG A 150 13.19 -3.73 23.87
N ARG A 151 12.23 -2.80 23.92
CA ARG A 151 11.46 -2.41 22.73
C ARG A 151 12.38 -1.80 21.66
N VAL A 152 12.18 -2.21 20.41
CA VAL A 152 12.95 -1.76 19.24
C VAL A 152 12.15 -0.73 18.44
N SER A 153 11.08 -1.16 17.79
CA SER A 153 10.19 -0.30 16.98
C SER A 153 8.86 -1.00 16.70
N SER A 154 7.91 -0.30 16.09
CA SER A 154 6.67 -0.90 15.57
C SER A 154 6.90 -1.76 14.33
N HIS A 155 8.06 -1.64 13.69
CA HIS A 155 8.38 -2.38 12.46
C HIS A 155 9.87 -2.66 12.29
N LEU A 156 10.19 -3.64 11.44
CA LEU A 156 11.54 -4.07 11.11
C LEU A 156 11.64 -4.43 9.61
N PRO A 157 12.75 -4.10 8.92
CA PRO A 157 13.86 -3.27 9.41
C PRO A 157 13.43 -1.83 9.67
N LEU A 158 14.26 -1.08 10.42
CA LEU A 158 14.03 0.35 10.66
C LEU A 158 14.31 1.12 9.35
N PRO A 159 13.33 1.87 8.81
CA PRO A 159 13.55 2.73 7.66
C PRO A 159 14.47 3.90 7.98
N ASP A 160 15.24 4.34 7.00
CA ASP A 160 16.19 5.45 7.18
C ASP A 160 15.49 6.77 7.54
N TRP A 161 14.22 6.92 7.13
CA TRP A 161 13.40 8.09 7.45
C TRP A 161 12.86 8.11 8.89
N GLU A 162 12.78 6.97 9.57
CA GLU A 162 12.09 6.85 10.87
C GLU A 162 12.71 7.75 11.94
N MET A 163 14.05 7.84 11.95
CA MET A 163 14.75 8.70 12.91
C MET A 163 14.45 10.19 12.70
N ALA A 164 14.27 10.64 11.46
CA ALA A 164 13.94 12.03 11.17
C ALA A 164 12.51 12.37 11.67
N VAL A 165 11.56 11.48 11.41
CA VAL A 165 10.17 11.59 11.88
C VAL A 165 10.10 11.58 13.41
N ARG A 166 10.82 10.66 14.07
CA ARG A 166 10.86 10.59 15.54
C ARG A 166 11.46 11.84 16.18
N ARG A 167 12.47 12.47 15.55
CA ARG A 167 13.10 13.71 16.05
C ARG A 167 12.14 14.90 16.03
N LEU A 168 11.21 14.95 15.07
CA LEU A 168 10.17 15.96 15.05
C LEU A 168 9.28 15.87 16.29
N GLY A 169 9.04 14.65 16.76
CA GLY A 169 8.27 14.37 17.96
C GLY A 169 6.81 14.82 17.83
N ARG A 170 6.09 14.80 18.95
CA ARG A 170 4.73 15.35 19.01
C ARG A 170 4.79 16.85 19.17
N GLN A 171 4.17 17.58 18.26
CA GLN A 171 4.12 19.04 18.27
C GLN A 171 2.73 19.55 17.88
N THR A 172 2.48 20.83 18.13
CA THR A 172 1.25 21.52 17.71
C THR A 172 1.61 22.67 16.78
N VAL A 173 1.06 22.67 15.57
CA VAL A 173 1.27 23.69 14.54
C VAL A 173 -0.08 24.31 14.20
N ALA A 174 -0.26 25.60 14.47
CA ALA A 174 -1.49 26.36 14.16
C ALA A 174 -2.79 25.60 14.49
N GLY A 175 -2.89 25.09 15.73
CA GLY A 175 -4.08 24.37 16.20
C GLY A 175 -4.22 22.93 15.68
N HIS A 176 -3.18 22.35 15.07
CA HIS A 176 -3.15 20.96 14.63
C HIS A 176 -2.05 20.19 15.38
N VAL A 177 -2.37 19.01 15.89
CA VAL A 177 -1.39 18.10 16.46
C VAL A 177 -0.75 17.29 15.34
N VAL A 178 0.57 17.27 15.35
CA VAL A 178 1.42 16.46 14.48
C VAL A 178 2.13 15.47 15.37
N GLU A 179 2.04 14.19 15.07
CA GLU A 179 2.71 13.15 15.87
C GLU A 179 3.29 12.04 14.98
N PRO A 180 4.43 11.45 15.39
CA PRO A 180 5.02 10.32 14.69
C PRO A 180 4.12 9.09 14.84
N VAL A 181 3.96 8.38 13.73
CA VAL A 181 3.21 7.11 13.63
C VAL A 181 4.06 6.09 12.88
N PRO A 182 3.75 4.78 12.95
CA PRO A 182 4.55 3.73 12.32
C PRO A 182 4.88 3.97 10.85
N SER A 183 3.96 4.51 10.07
CA SER A 183 4.12 4.77 8.63
C SER A 183 4.59 6.18 8.28
N GLY A 184 4.89 7.04 9.26
CA GLY A 184 5.36 8.41 9.03
C GLY A 184 4.82 9.40 10.06
N LEU A 185 4.09 10.40 9.62
CA LEU A 185 3.49 11.44 10.46
C LEU A 185 1.98 11.42 10.34
N ALA A 186 1.27 11.66 11.44
CA ALA A 186 -0.17 11.94 11.43
C ALA A 186 -0.44 13.38 11.81
N VAL A 187 -1.39 14.00 11.11
CA VAL A 187 -1.87 15.36 11.38
C VAL A 187 -3.36 15.32 11.66
N ARG A 188 -3.77 16.01 12.73
CA ARG A 188 -5.16 16.14 13.13
C ARG A 188 -5.41 17.47 13.86
N PRO A 189 -6.65 17.95 13.98
CA PRO A 189 -6.97 19.12 14.77
C PRO A 189 -6.64 18.89 16.24
N ALA A 190 -6.21 19.94 16.92
CA ALA A 190 -6.05 19.94 18.37
C ALA A 190 -7.44 20.04 19.03
N GLY A 191 -7.78 19.08 19.88
CA GLY A 191 -9.08 19.05 20.55
C GLY A 191 -9.56 17.62 20.81
N PRO A 192 -10.80 17.48 21.31
CA PRO A 192 -11.43 16.18 21.47
C PRO A 192 -11.64 15.54 20.10
N ALA A 193 -11.01 14.39 19.89
CA ALA A 193 -11.19 13.56 18.70
C ALA A 193 -11.72 12.18 19.13
N PRO A 194 -12.47 11.48 18.26
CA PRO A 194 -12.86 10.11 18.54
C PRO A 194 -11.61 9.22 18.69
N VAL A 195 -11.68 8.17 19.52
CA VAL A 195 -10.55 7.25 19.76
C VAL A 195 -9.99 6.70 18.43
N THR A 196 -10.87 6.44 17.45
CA THR A 196 -10.49 5.95 16.12
C THR A 196 -9.55 6.89 15.35
N ALA A 197 -9.65 8.21 15.55
CA ALA A 197 -8.74 9.18 14.95
C ALA A 197 -7.32 9.11 15.53
N HIS A 198 -7.18 8.57 16.75
CA HIS A 198 -5.89 8.32 17.38
C HIS A 198 -5.32 6.95 17.02
N THR A 199 -6.18 5.93 16.87
CA THR A 199 -5.71 4.55 16.67
C THR A 199 -5.47 4.19 15.20
N ARG A 200 -6.27 4.72 14.27
CA ARG A 200 -6.20 4.34 12.84
C ARG A 200 -4.86 4.69 12.17
N PRO A 201 -4.22 5.85 12.43
CA PRO A 201 -2.88 6.09 11.90
C PRO A 201 -1.84 5.05 12.33
N HIS A 202 -2.00 4.46 13.53
CA HIS A 202 -1.09 3.45 14.07
C HIS A 202 -1.32 2.05 13.52
N THR A 203 -2.42 1.81 12.80
CA THR A 203 -2.65 0.53 12.13
C THR A 203 -2.10 0.49 10.72
N ILE A 204 -1.74 1.62 10.12
CA ILE A 204 -1.22 1.66 8.75
C ILE A 204 0.21 1.11 8.74
N PRO A 205 0.46 -0.01 8.02
CA PRO A 205 1.78 -0.54 7.81
C PRO A 205 2.72 0.49 7.18
N PRO A 206 3.99 0.55 7.60
CA PRO A 206 5.01 1.38 6.97
C PRO A 206 5.37 0.88 5.57
N GLU A 207 5.79 1.79 4.71
CA GLU A 207 6.52 1.49 3.49
C GLU A 207 7.99 1.87 3.69
N ARG A 208 8.91 0.96 3.33
CA ARG A 208 10.35 1.12 3.61
C ARG A 208 10.91 2.45 3.11
N ASP A 209 10.62 2.81 1.86
CA ASP A 209 11.26 3.98 1.22
C ASP A 209 10.31 5.18 1.09
N ARG A 210 9.12 5.11 1.71
CA ARG A 210 8.06 6.10 1.49
C ARG A 210 7.28 6.44 2.75
N PRO A 211 7.75 7.39 3.57
CA PRO A 211 6.98 7.87 4.70
C PRO A 211 5.66 8.50 4.24
N GLN A 212 4.61 8.35 5.04
CA GLN A 212 3.29 8.93 4.79
C GLN A 212 3.06 10.16 5.68
N LEU A 213 2.41 11.19 5.13
CA LEU A 213 1.78 12.26 5.91
C LEU A 213 0.27 12.05 5.93
N ILE A 214 -0.20 11.50 7.04
CA ILE A 214 -1.56 10.98 7.20
C ILE A 214 -2.47 12.06 7.73
N LEU A 215 -3.48 12.43 6.95
CA LEU A 215 -4.52 13.37 7.34
C LEU A 215 -5.65 12.59 8.01
N ALA A 216 -5.72 12.68 9.34
CA ALA A 216 -6.69 11.95 10.16
C ALA A 216 -8.02 12.69 10.35
N SER A 217 -8.17 13.87 9.75
CA SER A 217 -9.44 14.58 9.64
C SER A 217 -9.52 15.30 8.30
N PRO A 218 -10.75 15.62 7.85
CA PRO A 218 -10.92 16.57 6.76
C PRO A 218 -10.41 17.94 7.22
N GLN A 219 -9.94 18.75 6.26
CA GLN A 219 -9.64 20.19 6.42
C GLN A 219 -8.36 20.57 7.20
N VAL A 220 -7.22 19.98 6.86
CA VAL A 220 -5.92 20.54 7.28
C VAL A 220 -5.45 21.58 6.24
N PRO A 221 -5.18 22.84 6.62
CA PRO A 221 -4.73 23.85 5.66
C PRO A 221 -3.34 23.54 5.07
N ALA A 222 -3.15 23.83 3.78
CA ALA A 222 -1.86 23.65 3.09
C ALA A 222 -0.69 24.32 3.83
N ALA A 223 -0.88 25.54 4.33
CA ALA A 223 0.15 26.25 5.09
C ALA A 223 0.63 25.52 6.35
N VAL A 224 -0.25 24.78 7.03
CA VAL A 224 0.11 23.96 8.21
C VAL A 224 1.00 22.80 7.77
N LEU A 225 0.57 22.09 6.72
CA LEU A 225 1.32 20.95 6.18
C LEU A 225 2.67 21.38 5.60
N ALA A 226 2.75 22.55 4.96
CA ALA A 226 4.00 23.11 4.46
C ALA A 226 5.01 23.36 5.59
N VAL A 227 4.58 23.93 6.72
CA VAL A 227 5.44 24.11 7.91
C VAL A 227 5.95 22.77 8.44
N VAL A 228 5.09 21.74 8.47
CA VAL A 228 5.47 20.39 8.93
C VAL A 228 6.48 19.75 7.98
N MET A 229 6.22 19.80 6.67
CA MET A 229 7.10 19.23 5.66
C MET A 229 8.45 19.95 5.60
N ALA A 230 8.46 21.28 5.72
CA ALA A 230 9.69 22.07 5.73
C ALA A 230 10.60 21.76 6.93
N ALA A 231 10.05 21.25 8.04
CA ALA A 231 10.84 20.83 9.20
C ALA A 231 11.57 19.49 9.00
N LEU A 232 11.23 18.72 7.95
CA LEU A 232 11.87 17.44 7.64
C LEU A 232 13.12 17.64 6.77
N PRO A 233 14.14 16.76 6.91
CA PRO A 233 15.27 16.71 5.98
C PRO A 233 14.79 16.49 4.55
N GLU A 234 15.49 17.09 3.58
CA GLU A 234 15.12 17.03 2.15
C GLU A 234 14.86 15.61 1.63
N PRO A 235 15.69 14.57 1.90
CA PRO A 235 15.42 13.23 1.37
C PRO A 235 14.11 12.64 1.90
N VAL A 236 13.75 12.94 3.15
CA VAL A 236 12.51 12.49 3.77
C VAL A 236 11.32 13.28 3.24
N ARG A 237 11.48 14.60 3.07
CA ARG A 237 10.46 15.48 2.50
C ARG A 237 10.12 15.09 1.06
N ALA A 238 11.12 14.82 0.24
CA ALA A 238 10.95 14.42 -1.17
C ALA A 238 10.25 13.06 -1.32
N ALA A 239 10.48 12.12 -0.40
CA ALA A 239 9.84 10.80 -0.41
C ALA A 239 8.46 10.76 0.27
N LEU A 240 8.02 11.87 0.90
CA LEU A 240 6.81 11.91 1.71
C LEU A 240 5.56 11.90 0.82
N ARG A 241 4.64 10.97 1.09
CA ARG A 241 3.34 10.88 0.39
C ARG A 241 2.18 11.33 1.27
N LEU A 242 1.36 12.27 0.79
CA LEU A 242 0.12 12.67 1.45
C LEU A 242 -0.93 11.54 1.35
N LEU A 243 -1.59 11.24 2.47
CA LEU A 243 -2.60 10.17 2.55
C LEU A 243 -3.80 10.63 3.37
N SER A 244 -5.02 10.51 2.82
CA SER A 244 -6.24 10.84 3.56
C SER A 244 -6.85 9.59 4.20
N LEU A 245 -7.19 9.64 5.49
CA LEU A 245 -7.90 8.52 6.14
C LEU A 245 -9.38 8.48 5.82
N ASP A 246 -9.98 9.61 5.49
CA ASP A 246 -11.40 9.78 5.20
C ASP A 246 -11.72 9.72 3.70
N GLY A 247 -10.70 9.52 2.86
CA GLY A 247 -10.83 9.42 1.40
C GLY A 247 -11.14 10.73 0.69
N GLN A 248 -10.97 11.88 1.35
CA GLN A 248 -11.09 13.17 0.66
C GLN A 248 -10.05 13.30 -0.47
N PRO A 249 -10.42 13.89 -1.62
CA PRO A 249 -9.49 14.09 -2.73
C PRO A 249 -8.43 15.12 -2.34
N LEU A 250 -7.16 14.73 -2.46
CA LEU A 250 -6.02 15.54 -2.02
C LEU A 250 -5.31 16.29 -3.14
N LEU A 251 -5.74 16.17 -4.39
CA LEU A 251 -5.04 16.77 -5.55
C LEU A 251 -4.88 18.29 -5.42
N ARG A 252 -5.97 19.00 -5.06
CA ARG A 252 -5.92 20.46 -4.86
C ARG A 252 -4.99 20.87 -3.72
N LEU A 253 -5.03 20.11 -2.63
CA LEU A 253 -4.13 20.33 -1.49
C LEU A 253 -2.66 20.07 -1.87
N GLY A 254 -2.41 19.05 -2.70
CA GLY A 254 -1.08 18.74 -3.24
C GLY A 254 -0.54 19.83 -4.15
N GLU A 255 -1.37 20.39 -5.03
CA GLU A 255 -1.02 21.55 -5.88
C GLU A 255 -0.66 22.77 -5.04
N GLU A 256 -1.49 23.12 -4.06
CA GLU A 256 -1.23 24.24 -3.14
C GLU A 256 0.06 24.03 -2.33
N LEU A 257 0.32 22.79 -1.91
CA LEU A 257 1.54 22.45 -1.18
C LEU A 257 2.79 22.50 -2.04
N ALA A 258 2.71 22.04 -3.29
CA ALA A 258 3.82 22.10 -4.22
C ALA A 258 4.23 23.55 -4.47
N ASP A 259 3.25 24.45 -4.65
CA ASP A 259 3.49 25.89 -4.79
C ASP A 259 4.10 26.50 -3.52
N LEU A 260 3.63 26.13 -2.32
CA LEU A 260 4.14 26.66 -1.05
C LEU A 260 5.56 26.17 -0.72
N LEU A 261 5.89 24.94 -1.12
CA LEU A 261 7.18 24.30 -0.84
C LEU A 261 8.18 24.44 -1.99
N ASP A 262 7.76 24.98 -3.13
CA ASP A 262 8.52 25.04 -4.38
C ASP A 262 9.18 23.69 -4.73
N SER A 263 8.42 22.61 -4.59
CA SER A 263 8.90 21.24 -4.81
C SER A 263 7.78 20.27 -5.12
N ASP A 264 8.13 19.15 -5.75
CA ASP A 264 7.18 18.08 -6.08
C ASP A 264 6.58 17.48 -4.79
N VAL A 265 5.25 17.30 -4.80
CA VAL A 265 4.48 16.71 -3.69
C VAL A 265 3.78 15.44 -4.17
N HIS A 266 4.05 14.33 -3.48
CA HIS A 266 3.42 13.04 -3.76
C HIS A 266 2.09 12.92 -3.02
N VAL A 267 1.05 12.50 -3.73
CA VAL A 267 -0.33 12.39 -3.23
C VAL A 267 -0.86 10.99 -3.50
N ALA A 268 -1.30 10.30 -2.46
CA ALA A 268 -1.99 9.03 -2.60
C ALA A 268 -3.41 9.24 -3.14
N VAL A 269 -3.86 8.35 -4.02
CA VAL A 269 -5.23 8.34 -4.52
C VAL A 269 -6.04 7.28 -3.76
N GLY A 270 -7.10 7.73 -3.09
CA GLY A 270 -7.94 6.89 -2.23
C GLY A 270 -7.50 6.89 -0.76
N ALA A 271 -8.27 6.18 0.06
CA ALA A 271 -8.05 6.02 1.49
C ALA A 271 -7.58 4.59 1.79
N PRO A 272 -6.74 4.39 2.81
CA PRO A 272 -6.48 3.06 3.32
C PRO A 272 -7.76 2.58 4.02
N VAL A 273 -8.40 1.56 3.47
CA VAL A 273 -9.44 0.84 4.21
C VAL A 273 -8.75 0.15 5.36
N ALA A 274 -9.39 0.13 6.55
CA ALA A 274 -8.82 -0.46 7.75
C ALA A 274 -8.10 -1.76 7.35
N PRO A 275 -6.79 -1.89 7.67
CA PRO A 275 -6.02 -3.01 7.19
C PRO A 275 -6.77 -4.26 7.61
N VAL A 276 -7.23 -5.02 6.64
CA VAL A 276 -7.50 -6.42 6.89
C VAL A 276 -6.10 -6.99 7.07
N GLY A 277 -5.59 -6.91 8.30
CA GLY A 277 -4.58 -7.86 8.74
C GLY A 277 -5.26 -9.20 8.60
N SER A 278 -5.04 -9.86 7.46
CA SER A 278 -5.54 -11.21 7.23
C SER A 278 -4.55 -12.12 7.93
N THR A 279 -4.69 -12.19 9.25
CA THR A 279 -4.35 -13.43 9.95
C THR A 279 -5.48 -14.41 9.59
N PRO A 280 -5.22 -15.48 8.83
CA PRO A 280 -6.21 -16.55 8.70
C PRO A 280 -6.72 -16.95 10.08
N ASP A 281 -7.97 -17.38 10.20
CA ASP A 281 -8.54 -17.76 11.51
C ASP A 281 -7.62 -18.77 12.22
N GLY A 282 -7.21 -18.43 13.44
CA GLY A 282 -6.29 -19.24 14.24
C GLY A 282 -4.80 -19.15 13.87
N ALA A 283 -4.38 -18.31 12.92
CA ALA A 283 -2.96 -18.13 12.62
C ALA A 283 -2.27 -17.14 13.58
N SER A 284 -1.01 -17.43 13.96
CA SER A 284 -0.20 -16.53 14.79
C SER A 284 0.59 -15.49 13.98
N ALA A 285 0.62 -15.55 12.64
CA ALA A 285 1.21 -14.53 11.78
C ALA A 285 0.28 -14.27 10.58
N GLY A 286 0.29 -13.04 10.06
CA GLY A 286 -0.60 -12.64 8.97
C GLY A 286 0.06 -11.74 7.94
N GLY A 287 -0.62 -11.59 6.80
CA GLY A 287 -0.25 -10.60 5.79
C GLY A 287 -0.79 -9.22 6.16
N ALA A 288 -0.01 -8.19 5.85
CA ALA A 288 -0.48 -6.81 5.78
C ALA A 288 -0.39 -6.31 4.35
N ALA A 289 -1.51 -5.86 3.80
CA ALA A 289 -1.53 -5.11 2.55
C ALA A 289 -2.29 -3.81 2.80
N VAL A 290 -1.73 -2.70 2.34
CA VAL A 290 -2.44 -1.43 2.29
C VAL A 290 -3.04 -1.29 0.90
N GLU A 291 -4.31 -1.63 0.81
CA GLU A 291 -5.08 -1.31 -0.37
C GLU A 291 -5.75 0.05 -0.21
N LEU A 292 -5.54 0.90 -1.21
CA LEU A 292 -6.23 2.17 -1.31
C LEU A 292 -7.54 1.96 -2.04
N TRP A 293 -8.61 2.52 -1.47
CA TRP A 293 -9.94 2.50 -2.05
C TRP A 293 -10.51 3.90 -2.05
N LEU A 294 -11.26 4.23 -3.09
CA LEU A 294 -12.13 5.40 -3.03
C LEU A 294 -13.33 5.06 -2.15
N THR A 295 -13.62 5.95 -1.20
CA THR A 295 -14.68 5.75 -0.21
C THR A 295 -15.86 6.66 -0.49
N ASP A 296 -17.08 6.13 -0.39
CA ASP A 296 -18.29 6.93 -0.52
C ASP A 296 -18.42 7.96 0.61
N SER A 297 -19.43 8.82 0.52
CA SER A 297 -19.76 9.80 1.57
C SER A 297 -20.03 9.21 2.97
N ARG A 298 -20.22 7.89 3.09
CA ARG A 298 -20.37 7.17 4.36
C ARG A 298 -19.07 6.51 4.83
N GLY A 299 -17.95 6.73 4.11
CA GLY A 299 -16.65 6.12 4.39
C GLY A 299 -16.57 4.64 4.01
N ARG A 300 -17.50 4.14 3.19
CA ARG A 300 -17.49 2.74 2.73
C ARG A 300 -16.63 2.60 1.48
N PRO A 301 -15.80 1.54 1.38
CA PRO A 301 -15.03 1.27 0.18
C PRO A 301 -15.96 1.10 -1.04
N SER A 302 -15.66 1.79 -2.14
CA SER A 302 -16.43 1.72 -3.39
C SER A 302 -15.67 0.95 -4.46
N TRP A 303 -14.51 1.45 -4.90
CA TRP A 303 -13.66 0.83 -5.91
C TRP A 303 -12.19 1.19 -5.70
N ARG A 304 -11.28 0.39 -6.28
CA ARG A 304 -9.83 0.61 -6.19
C ARG A 304 -9.36 1.52 -7.32
N PRO A 305 -8.76 2.68 -7.03
CA PRO A 305 -8.27 3.57 -8.07
C PRO A 305 -7.14 2.93 -8.87
N PHE A 306 -7.09 3.23 -10.17
CA PHE A 306 -5.99 2.78 -11.03
C PHE A 306 -4.71 3.56 -10.72
N ALA A 307 -4.81 4.89 -10.59
CA ALA A 307 -3.72 5.69 -10.02
C ALA A 307 -3.56 5.38 -8.53
N ARG A 308 -2.33 5.15 -8.07
CA ARG A 308 -1.99 4.98 -6.65
C ARG A 308 -1.31 6.21 -6.08
N THR A 309 -0.37 6.78 -6.83
CA THR A 309 0.37 7.98 -6.45
C THR A 309 0.39 8.97 -7.61
N VAL A 310 0.10 10.23 -7.30
CA VAL A 310 0.13 11.36 -8.21
C VAL A 310 1.13 12.38 -7.67
N VAL A 311 1.95 12.95 -8.55
CA VAL A 311 2.89 14.03 -8.22
C VAL A 311 2.30 15.35 -8.70
N CYS A 312 2.18 16.28 -7.76
CA CYS A 312 1.86 17.68 -8.00
C CYS A 312 3.17 18.47 -8.03
N SER A 313 3.43 19.21 -9.11
CA SER A 313 4.63 20.04 -9.27
C SER A 313 4.32 21.52 -9.05
N PRO A 314 5.28 22.33 -8.57
CA PRO A 314 5.10 23.77 -8.41
C PRO A 314 4.85 24.43 -9.77
N ALA A 315 4.15 25.56 -9.75
CA ALA A 315 4.05 26.40 -10.94
C ALA A 315 5.41 27.01 -11.29
N SER A 316 6.04 26.57 -12.38
CA SER A 316 7.30 27.16 -12.84
C SER A 316 7.11 28.64 -13.19
N ALA A 317 7.92 29.51 -12.59
CA ALA A 317 7.98 30.94 -12.94
C ALA A 317 8.52 31.19 -14.36
N GLU A 318 9.27 30.23 -14.93
CA GLU A 318 10.03 30.38 -16.18
C GLU A 318 9.20 30.24 -17.48
N GLY A 319 7.91 29.91 -17.39
CA GLY A 319 7.01 29.84 -18.56
C GLY A 319 6.40 31.19 -18.99
N ALA A 320 6.58 32.26 -18.18
CA ALA A 320 5.87 33.52 -18.36
C ALA A 320 6.55 34.52 -19.31
N GLU A 321 7.82 34.34 -19.69
CA GLU A 321 8.57 35.32 -20.50
C GLU A 321 8.64 35.02 -22.01
N GLY A 322 7.97 33.97 -22.52
CA GLY A 322 8.11 33.59 -23.95
C GLY A 322 6.85 33.16 -24.69
N ALA A 323 5.72 32.95 -24.02
CA ALA A 323 4.48 32.49 -24.65
C ALA A 323 3.31 33.40 -24.27
N GLU A 324 3.14 34.50 -25.01
CA GLU A 324 1.89 35.27 -24.96
C GLU A 324 0.72 34.34 -25.34
N GLY A 325 -0.07 33.94 -24.33
CA GLY A 325 -1.39 33.32 -24.53
C GLY A 325 -1.53 31.84 -24.16
N ALA A 326 -0.48 31.16 -23.70
CA ALA A 326 -0.61 29.82 -23.12
C ALA A 326 -0.22 29.87 -21.65
N GLU A 327 -1.21 29.99 -20.75
CA GLU A 327 -1.03 29.54 -19.37
C GLU A 327 -0.40 28.14 -19.46
N SER A 328 0.84 27.97 -18.96
CA SER A 328 1.44 26.66 -18.82
C SER A 328 0.61 25.91 -17.77
N VAL A 329 -0.46 25.26 -18.22
CA VAL A 329 -1.43 24.71 -17.29
C VAL A 329 -0.84 23.49 -16.61
N ARG A 330 -0.75 23.60 -15.29
CA ARG A 330 -0.25 22.59 -14.36
C ARG A 330 -1.00 21.28 -14.58
N SER A 331 -0.31 20.17 -14.74
CA SER A 331 -0.97 18.86 -14.81
C SER A 331 -0.34 17.90 -13.80
N PRO A 332 -1.13 17.34 -12.86
CA PRO A 332 -0.65 16.30 -11.98
C PRO A 332 -0.21 15.07 -12.78
N ARG A 333 0.90 14.44 -12.38
CA ARG A 333 1.48 13.29 -13.08
C ARG A 333 1.25 12.02 -12.27
N VAL A 334 0.62 11.00 -12.85
CA VAL A 334 0.51 9.69 -12.20
C VAL A 334 1.88 9.01 -12.27
N THR A 335 2.49 8.71 -11.12
CA THR A 335 3.80 8.05 -11.05
C THR A 335 3.71 6.59 -10.63
N GLU A 336 2.59 6.20 -10.02
CA GLU A 336 2.34 4.82 -9.65
C GLU A 336 0.90 4.47 -9.96
N TRP A 337 0.73 3.33 -10.61
CA TRP A 337 -0.57 2.83 -11.01
C TRP A 337 -0.66 1.33 -10.81
N GLN A 338 -1.90 0.86 -10.77
CA GLN A 338 -2.28 -0.53 -10.83
C GLN A 338 -3.38 -0.62 -11.89
N VAL A 339 -3.15 -1.43 -12.92
CA VAL A 339 -4.20 -1.85 -13.85
C VAL A 339 -4.23 -3.37 -13.82
N PRO A 340 -5.39 -4.01 -14.03
CA PRO A 340 -5.43 -5.46 -14.19
C PRO A 340 -4.36 -5.89 -15.20
N ALA A 341 -3.62 -6.96 -14.92
CA ALA A 341 -2.51 -7.44 -15.77
C ALA A 341 -2.96 -7.63 -17.23
N ASP A 342 -4.22 -8.04 -17.39
CA ASP A 342 -4.85 -8.23 -18.69
C ASP A 342 -5.05 -6.90 -19.45
N CYS A 343 -5.02 -5.74 -18.80
CA CYS A 343 -5.09 -4.43 -19.45
C CYS A 343 -3.71 -3.85 -19.83
N MET A 344 -2.59 -4.47 -19.42
CA MET A 344 -1.23 -3.91 -19.61
C MET A 344 -0.75 -3.86 -21.07
N HIS A 345 -1.37 -4.62 -21.98
CA HIS A 345 -0.99 -4.63 -23.41
C HIS A 345 -1.23 -3.27 -24.11
N PHE A 346 -1.89 -2.32 -23.44
CA PHE A 346 -2.12 -0.95 -23.92
C PHE A 346 -1.16 0.11 -23.33
N THR A 347 -0.35 -0.23 -22.32
CA THR A 347 0.44 0.74 -21.53
C THR A 347 1.95 0.68 -21.75
N ASP A 348 2.50 -0.45 -22.22
CA ASP A 348 3.97 -0.73 -22.25
C ASP A 348 4.76 -0.06 -23.40
N CYS A 349 4.24 0.99 -24.03
CA CYS A 349 4.90 1.62 -25.17
C CYS A 349 5.68 2.90 -24.85
N THR A 350 5.72 3.34 -23.59
CA THR A 350 6.25 4.64 -23.21
C THR A 350 7.67 4.65 -22.67
N ASP A 351 8.30 3.49 -22.44
CA ASP A 351 9.62 3.49 -21.79
C ASP A 351 10.52 2.31 -22.20
N HIS A 352 11.03 2.31 -23.44
CA HIS A 352 12.26 1.58 -23.79
C HIS A 352 12.96 2.22 -24.99
N THR A 353 14.19 2.68 -24.76
CA THR A 353 15.13 3.19 -25.77
C THR A 353 15.86 2.08 -26.53
N ASP A 354 15.48 0.82 -26.35
CA ASP A 354 16.04 -0.32 -27.09
C ASP A 354 15.01 -0.90 -28.08
N HIS A 355 15.19 -0.56 -29.35
CA HIS A 355 14.29 -0.88 -30.47
C HIS A 355 14.41 -2.31 -31.03
N THR A 356 14.85 -3.32 -30.26
CA THR A 356 15.30 -4.57 -30.90
C THR A 356 14.40 -5.81 -30.75
N ASP A 357 13.46 -5.87 -29.79
CA ASP A 357 12.77 -7.16 -29.50
C ASP A 357 11.24 -7.19 -29.73
N CYS A 358 10.63 -6.18 -30.37
CA CYS A 358 9.20 -6.24 -30.73
C CYS A 358 8.92 -6.72 -32.17
N ALA A 359 9.90 -7.31 -32.85
CA ALA A 359 9.78 -7.66 -34.28
C ALA A 359 9.02 -8.98 -34.56
N ASP A 360 8.78 -9.83 -33.56
CA ASP A 360 8.23 -11.18 -33.78
C ASP A 360 6.73 -11.34 -33.46
N CYS A 361 6.02 -10.27 -33.11
CA CYS A 361 4.55 -10.28 -32.99
C CYS A 361 3.88 -9.85 -34.30
N ALA A 362 3.95 -10.71 -35.33
CA ALA A 362 3.36 -10.47 -36.65
C ALA A 362 1.81 -10.36 -36.65
N ASP A 363 1.14 -10.63 -35.53
CA ASP A 363 -0.32 -10.48 -35.34
C ASP A 363 -0.73 -9.17 -34.62
N CYS A 364 0.21 -8.26 -34.31
CA CYS A 364 -0.07 -7.01 -33.57
C CYS A 364 -0.13 -5.74 -34.43
N ALA A 365 -0.26 -5.86 -35.76
CA ALA A 365 -0.31 -4.71 -36.66
C ALA A 365 -1.59 -3.84 -36.47
N ASP A 366 -2.69 -4.43 -35.98
CA ASP A 366 -3.97 -3.73 -35.78
C ASP A 366 -4.14 -3.11 -34.36
N CYS A 367 -3.19 -3.32 -33.44
CA CYS A 367 -3.27 -2.80 -32.07
C CYS A 367 -2.50 -1.48 -31.85
N ALA A 368 -1.89 -0.89 -32.89
CA ALA A 368 -0.77 0.04 -32.71
C ALA A 368 -1.10 1.55 -32.70
N ASP A 369 -2.33 1.97 -33.00
CA ASP A 369 -2.66 3.39 -33.25
C ASP A 369 -3.21 4.16 -32.04
N CYS A 370 -3.66 3.46 -31.00
CA CYS A 370 -4.25 4.03 -29.80
C CYS A 370 -3.48 3.59 -28.54
N LYS A 371 -3.42 4.44 -27.52
CA LYS A 371 -2.85 4.13 -26.19
C LYS A 371 -3.86 4.37 -25.07
N ALA A 372 -3.67 3.68 -23.96
CA ALA A 372 -4.36 3.94 -22.71
C ALA A 372 -3.40 4.60 -21.71
N VAL A 373 -3.84 5.67 -21.05
CA VAL A 373 -3.06 6.37 -20.03
C VAL A 373 -3.87 6.44 -18.74
N VAL A 374 -3.25 6.12 -17.62
CA VAL A 374 -3.88 6.24 -16.30
C VAL A 374 -3.96 7.72 -15.91
N THR A 375 -5.14 8.17 -15.52
CA THR A 375 -5.39 9.51 -14.98
C THR A 375 -5.73 9.41 -13.49
N PRO A 376 -5.71 10.51 -12.71
CA PRO A 376 -6.08 10.45 -11.31
C PRO A 376 -7.49 9.90 -11.07
N ALA A 377 -8.45 10.15 -11.98
CA ALA A 377 -9.84 9.72 -11.87
C ALA A 377 -10.20 8.43 -12.63
N GLY A 378 -9.27 7.87 -13.40
CA GLY A 378 -9.54 6.68 -14.21
C GLY A 378 -8.55 6.48 -15.34
N LEU A 379 -9.04 6.47 -16.58
CA LEU A 379 -8.27 6.18 -17.78
C LEU A 379 -8.59 7.18 -18.89
N TRP A 380 -7.60 7.46 -19.72
CA TRP A 380 -7.78 8.15 -20.99
C TRP A 380 -7.39 7.20 -22.13
N LEU A 381 -8.22 7.16 -23.18
CA LEU A 381 -7.93 6.45 -24.43
C LEU A 381 -7.79 7.48 -25.55
N GLY A 382 -6.68 7.45 -26.26
CA GLY A 382 -6.43 8.36 -27.37
C GLY A 382 -5.44 7.84 -28.39
N PRO A 383 -5.23 8.57 -29.49
CA PRO A 383 -4.16 8.28 -30.43
C PRO A 383 -2.80 8.18 -29.73
N ARG A 384 -1.94 7.29 -30.22
CA ARG A 384 -0.63 7.01 -29.59
C ARG A 384 0.29 8.23 -29.53
N ASP A 385 0.19 9.12 -30.52
CA ASP A 385 0.94 10.37 -30.65
C ASP A 385 0.33 11.55 -29.89
N ALA A 386 -0.83 11.35 -29.24
CA ALA A 386 -1.53 12.38 -28.49
C ALA A 386 -1.27 12.27 -26.98
N GLU A 387 -1.42 13.38 -26.26
CA GLU A 387 -1.41 13.40 -24.80
C GLU A 387 -2.82 13.53 -24.25
N PRO A 388 -3.08 13.03 -23.02
CA PRO A 388 -4.36 13.20 -22.37
C PRO A 388 -4.73 14.69 -22.25
N PRO A 389 -5.99 15.07 -22.49
CA PRO A 389 -6.41 16.44 -22.29
C PRO A 389 -6.28 16.82 -20.81
N LEU A 390 -5.89 18.06 -20.56
CA LEU A 390 -5.72 18.60 -19.22
C LEU A 390 -6.93 18.34 -18.31
N LEU A 391 -8.15 18.43 -18.84
CA LEU A 391 -9.37 18.17 -18.08
C LEU A 391 -9.42 16.74 -17.51
N ALA A 392 -8.89 15.76 -18.25
CA ALA A 392 -8.79 14.38 -17.77
C ALA A 392 -7.73 14.24 -16.66
N LEU A 393 -6.62 14.98 -16.76
CA LEU A 393 -5.55 14.98 -15.77
C LEU A 393 -5.94 15.70 -14.48
N LEU A 394 -6.71 16.79 -14.56
CA LEU A 394 -7.16 17.57 -13.40
C LEU A 394 -8.43 17.02 -12.73
N ARG A 395 -9.08 16.02 -13.32
CA ARG A 395 -10.32 15.47 -12.80
C ARG A 395 -10.03 14.80 -11.44
N PRO A 396 -10.71 15.21 -10.36
CA PRO A 396 -10.53 14.55 -9.08
C PRO A 396 -11.15 13.14 -9.12
N PRO A 397 -10.48 12.14 -8.53
CA PRO A 397 -11.09 10.84 -8.32
C PRO A 397 -12.30 10.95 -7.38
N VAL A 398 -13.37 10.24 -7.71
CA VAL A 398 -14.61 10.21 -6.92
C VAL A 398 -15.05 8.77 -6.71
N ALA A 399 -15.74 8.50 -5.60
CA ALA A 399 -16.13 7.14 -5.24
C ALA A 399 -17.25 6.58 -6.13
N GLU A 400 -18.03 7.46 -6.75
CA GLU A 400 -19.23 7.11 -7.51
C GLU A 400 -18.94 6.82 -8.99
N ALA A 401 -17.78 7.20 -9.51
CA ALA A 401 -17.48 7.12 -10.94
C ALA A 401 -16.01 6.79 -11.22
N VAL A 402 -15.81 5.98 -12.27
CA VAL A 402 -14.50 5.77 -12.93
C VAL A 402 -14.54 6.49 -14.27
N ALA A 403 -13.72 7.52 -14.44
CA ALA A 403 -13.70 8.28 -15.67
C ALA A 403 -12.97 7.51 -16.78
N VAL A 404 -13.60 7.39 -17.95
CA VAL A 404 -12.95 6.92 -19.19
C VAL A 404 -13.07 8.05 -20.21
N ASP A 405 -12.01 8.84 -20.35
CA ASP A 405 -11.94 9.98 -21.27
C ASP A 405 -11.48 9.51 -22.66
N LEU A 406 -12.18 9.88 -23.73
CA LEU A 406 -11.95 9.39 -25.09
C LEU A 406 -11.54 10.52 -26.05
N GLY A 407 -10.41 10.31 -26.73
CA GLY A 407 -9.94 11.17 -27.81
C GLY A 407 -9.32 12.48 -27.36
N VAL A 408 -9.24 13.42 -28.28
CA VAL A 408 -8.52 14.70 -28.11
C VAL A 408 -9.47 15.85 -28.47
N PRO A 409 -9.55 16.92 -27.66
CA PRO A 409 -10.35 18.10 -27.97
C PRO A 409 -10.12 18.65 -29.38
N GLY A 410 -11.23 18.91 -30.08
CA GLY A 410 -11.22 19.46 -31.44
C GLY A 410 -10.74 18.50 -32.54
N ARG A 411 -10.66 17.20 -32.24
CA ARG A 411 -10.38 16.15 -33.24
C ARG A 411 -11.53 15.13 -33.25
N PRO A 412 -11.91 14.60 -34.42
CA PRO A 412 -12.81 13.44 -34.50
C PRO A 412 -12.26 12.26 -33.70
N LEU A 413 -13.16 11.43 -33.14
CA LEU A 413 -12.74 10.19 -32.49
C LEU A 413 -12.07 9.25 -33.50
N ALA A 414 -10.86 8.79 -33.18
CA ALA A 414 -10.13 7.85 -34.02
C ALA A 414 -10.82 6.47 -34.00
N ASP A 415 -10.86 5.80 -35.15
CA ASP A 415 -11.50 4.47 -35.25
C ASP A 415 -10.82 3.42 -34.36
N CYS A 416 -9.52 3.56 -34.06
CA CYS A 416 -8.80 2.67 -33.13
C CYS A 416 -9.34 2.71 -31.69
N LEU A 417 -10.11 3.73 -31.31
CA LEU A 417 -10.66 3.86 -29.96
C LEU A 417 -11.74 2.81 -29.68
N TRP A 418 -12.49 2.36 -30.69
CA TRP A 418 -13.64 1.47 -30.47
C TRP A 418 -13.23 0.05 -30.06
N PRO A 419 -12.28 -0.62 -30.75
CA PRO A 419 -11.78 -1.92 -30.30
C PRO A 419 -11.05 -1.83 -28.96
N ALA A 420 -10.32 -0.73 -28.72
CA ALA A 420 -9.64 -0.49 -27.45
C ALA A 420 -10.63 -0.34 -26.30
N LEU A 421 -11.72 0.42 -26.51
CA LEU A 421 -12.79 0.58 -25.53
C LEU A 421 -13.52 -0.74 -25.25
N ASP A 422 -13.83 -1.54 -26.28
CA ASP A 422 -14.48 -2.86 -26.09
C ASP A 422 -13.61 -3.80 -25.27
N THR A 423 -12.32 -3.84 -25.59
CA THR A 423 -11.33 -4.66 -24.86
C THR A 423 -11.19 -4.20 -23.41
N LEU A 424 -11.10 -2.89 -23.19
CA LEU A 424 -11.01 -2.32 -21.84
C LEU A 424 -12.25 -2.70 -21.02
N LEU A 425 -13.45 -2.38 -21.51
CA LEU A 425 -14.70 -2.61 -20.79
C LEU A 425 -14.95 -4.10 -20.54
N GLY A 426 -14.60 -4.97 -21.50
CA GLY A 426 -14.70 -6.43 -21.35
C GLY A 426 -13.74 -7.03 -20.32
N ARG A 427 -12.69 -6.31 -19.90
CA ARG A 427 -11.69 -6.75 -18.92
C ARG A 427 -11.85 -6.12 -17.54
N LEU A 428 -12.69 -5.10 -17.39
CA LEU A 428 -12.95 -4.48 -16.10
C LEU A 428 -13.74 -5.42 -15.19
N GLU A 429 -13.43 -5.39 -13.89
CA GLU A 429 -14.23 -6.08 -12.90
C GLU A 429 -15.68 -5.55 -12.90
N PRO A 430 -16.71 -6.38 -12.70
CA PRO A 430 -18.11 -5.96 -12.81
C PRO A 430 -18.48 -4.75 -11.93
N ASN A 431 -17.96 -4.69 -10.71
CA ASN A 431 -18.13 -3.57 -9.79
C ASN A 431 -17.52 -2.26 -10.31
N VAL A 432 -16.38 -2.33 -11.00
CA VAL A 432 -15.74 -1.16 -11.62
C VAL A 432 -16.53 -0.75 -12.86
N LEU A 433 -16.93 -1.71 -13.69
CA LEU A 433 -17.70 -1.48 -14.92
C LEU A 433 -19.01 -0.73 -14.67
N GLU A 434 -19.76 -1.10 -13.63
CA GLU A 434 -21.00 -0.42 -13.22
C GLU A 434 -20.81 1.08 -12.87
N ARG A 435 -19.57 1.48 -12.58
CA ARG A 435 -19.21 2.86 -12.20
C ARG A 435 -18.55 3.62 -13.34
N VAL A 436 -18.32 2.99 -14.49
CA VAL A 436 -17.67 3.65 -15.62
C VAL A 436 -18.55 4.79 -16.13
N VAL A 437 -17.94 5.97 -16.24
CA VAL A 437 -18.51 7.14 -16.91
C VAL A 437 -17.61 7.49 -18.08
N VAL A 438 -18.14 7.32 -19.29
CA VAL A 438 -17.42 7.64 -20.51
C VAL A 438 -17.61 9.12 -20.84
N HIS A 439 -16.49 9.81 -21.05
CA HIS A 439 -16.42 11.21 -21.47
C HIS A 439 -15.82 11.28 -22.87
N ALA A 440 -16.56 11.83 -23.83
CA ALA A 440 -15.98 12.11 -25.14
C ALA A 440 -15.28 13.46 -25.11
N CYS A 441 -13.95 13.44 -25.20
CA CYS A 441 -13.14 14.65 -25.31
C CYS A 441 -13.00 15.11 -26.76
N GLY A 442 -13.15 14.21 -27.75
CA GLY A 442 -13.14 14.55 -29.17
C GLY A 442 -14.50 14.93 -29.75
N ASP A 443 -14.48 15.33 -31.02
CA ASP A 443 -15.68 15.69 -31.78
C ASP A 443 -16.52 14.44 -32.07
N LEU A 444 -17.73 14.39 -31.50
CA LEU A 444 -18.67 13.29 -31.69
C LEU A 444 -19.54 13.47 -32.93
N GLY A 445 -19.25 12.72 -34.00
CA GLY A 445 -20.14 12.58 -35.14
C GLY A 445 -21.38 11.72 -34.82
N THR A 446 -22.35 11.68 -35.74
CA THR A 446 -23.58 10.87 -35.56
C THR A 446 -23.28 9.38 -35.39
N ARG A 447 -22.34 8.84 -36.18
CA ARG A 447 -21.93 7.42 -36.09
C ARG A 447 -21.27 7.11 -34.74
N ASP A 448 -20.47 8.03 -34.21
CA ASP A 448 -19.77 7.84 -32.94
C ASP A 448 -20.75 7.83 -31.76
N ARG A 449 -21.80 8.67 -31.83
CA ARG A 449 -22.90 8.67 -30.85
C ARG A 449 -23.69 7.37 -30.89
N GLU A 450 -24.01 6.86 -32.08
CA GLU A 450 -24.69 5.56 -32.25
C GLU A 450 -23.83 4.41 -31.69
N ARG A 451 -22.52 4.41 -31.98
CA ARG A 451 -21.58 3.45 -31.40
C ARG A 451 -21.56 3.54 -29.88
N LEU A 452 -21.40 4.73 -29.30
CA LEU A 452 -21.41 4.91 -27.83
C LEU A 452 -22.70 4.42 -27.19
N LEU A 453 -23.85 4.65 -27.83
CA LEU A 453 -25.14 4.13 -27.37
C LEU A 453 -25.15 2.59 -27.39
N GLU A 454 -24.68 1.97 -28.47
CA GLU A 454 -24.57 0.51 -28.57
C GLU A 454 -23.64 -0.07 -27.48
N PHE A 455 -22.49 0.56 -27.28
CA PHE A 455 -21.53 0.22 -26.23
C PHE A 455 -22.14 0.33 -24.83
N SER A 456 -22.88 1.43 -24.56
CA SER A 456 -23.55 1.63 -23.27
C SER A 456 -24.60 0.55 -22.99
N ALA A 457 -25.35 0.13 -24.00
CA ALA A 457 -26.33 -0.95 -23.88
C ALA A 457 -25.67 -2.31 -23.64
N ARG A 458 -24.54 -2.57 -24.31
CA ARG A 458 -23.80 -3.83 -24.21
C ARG A 458 -23.09 -4.00 -22.86
N HIS A 459 -22.40 -2.95 -22.41
CA HIS A 459 -21.50 -2.99 -21.26
C HIS A 459 -22.06 -2.30 -20.00
N ARG A 460 -23.26 -1.71 -20.07
CA ARG A 460 -24.01 -1.12 -18.94
C ARG A 460 -23.29 0.03 -18.21
N PHE A 461 -22.56 0.88 -18.92
CA PHE A 461 -21.93 2.08 -18.36
C PHE A 461 -22.78 3.35 -18.57
N SER A 462 -22.45 4.43 -17.84
CA SER A 462 -23.10 5.74 -17.98
C SER A 462 -22.31 6.66 -18.92
N MET A 463 -23.01 7.51 -19.68
CA MET A 463 -22.37 8.54 -20.53
C MET A 463 -22.52 9.91 -19.90
N ALA A 464 -21.48 10.73 -20.00
CA ALA A 464 -21.53 12.15 -19.65
C ALA A 464 -21.21 12.99 -20.89
N SER A 465 -22.09 13.93 -21.19
CA SER A 465 -21.99 14.86 -22.32
C SER A 465 -21.09 16.04 -22.02
#